data_AF-A0A1B6C2S1-F1
#
_entry.id   AF-A0A1B6C2S1-F1
#
_cell.length_a   1.000
_cell.length_b   1.000
_cell.length_c   1.000
_cell.angle_alpha   90.00
_cell.angle_beta   90.00
_cell.angle_gamma   90.00
#
_symmetry.space_group_name_H-M   'P 1'
#
loop_
_entity.id
_entity.type
_entity.pdbx_description
1 polymer ?
#
loop_
_entity_poly.entity_id
_entity_poly.type
_entity_poly.pdbx_seq_one_letter_code
_entity_poly.pdbx_strand_id
1 'polypeptide(L)'
;MFIENLMTAPSRVMFLFSCLLMMIMPILRFKCKEEMEDIFAVVIMLTTAPYFLFFCRGFKTVGPFVVMIYRMIMGDLLRFGTIYLVFVMGFSQSYYIIFLSFDNPLTPDGIDDSISNPIPNSIEAVMAMFFMSLTNFGDYYGAFDRTEHQSEAKVKKSKEKTSTIVITSIVRHFFISLLNIISLYF
;
A
#
# COMPACT_ATOMS: atom_id res chain seq x y z
N MET A 1 -28.13 6.69 -4.42
CA MET A 1 -29.11 5.96 -3.59
C MET A 1 -28.68 4.55 -3.12
N PHE A 2 -28.45 3.54 -3.96
CA PHE A 2 -28.09 2.18 -3.48
C PHE A 2 -26.67 2.08 -2.91
N ILE A 3 -25.67 2.67 -3.59
CA ILE A 3 -24.27 2.71 -3.13
C ILE A 3 -24.13 3.54 -1.84
N GLU A 4 -24.85 4.65 -1.72
CA GLU A 4 -24.86 5.48 -0.50
C GLU A 4 -25.46 4.74 0.70
N ASN A 5 -26.54 3.98 0.50
CA ASN A 5 -27.12 3.13 1.55
C ASN A 5 -26.22 1.93 1.91
N LEU A 6 -25.35 1.48 1.00
CA LEU A 6 -24.35 0.45 1.26
C LEU A 6 -23.20 0.97 2.12
N MET A 7 -22.75 2.20 1.87
CA MET A 7 -21.67 2.83 2.64
C MET A 7 -22.02 3.07 4.10
N THR A 8 -23.30 3.20 4.45
CA THR A 8 -23.78 3.35 5.83
C THR A 8 -23.58 2.09 6.68
N ALA A 9 -23.43 0.91 6.06
CA ALA A 9 -23.28 -0.37 6.74
C ALA A 9 -22.12 -1.16 6.13
N PRO A 10 -20.87 -0.87 6.54
CA PRO A 10 -19.69 -1.36 5.84
C PRO A 10 -19.46 -2.87 6.02
N SER A 11 -20.18 -3.54 6.93
CA SER A 11 -20.26 -5.00 6.98
C SER A 11 -21.01 -5.62 5.79
N ARG A 12 -22.03 -4.94 5.25
CA ARG A 12 -22.73 -5.38 4.04
C ARG A 12 -21.86 -5.22 2.80
N VAL A 13 -21.00 -4.20 2.78
CA VAL A 13 -20.02 -3.99 1.71
C VAL A 13 -18.99 -5.12 1.70
N MET A 14 -18.42 -5.47 2.85
CA MET A 14 -17.45 -6.59 2.95
C MET A 14 -18.07 -7.92 2.53
N PHE A 15 -19.31 -8.20 2.92
CA PHE A 15 -20.02 -9.41 2.49
C PHE A 15 -20.26 -9.44 0.98
N LEU A 16 -20.77 -8.34 0.42
CA LEU A 16 -21.07 -8.26 -1.01
C LEU A 16 -19.78 -8.34 -1.84
N PHE A 17 -18.68 -7.76 -1.36
CA PHE A 17 -17.36 -7.89 -1.97
C PHE A 17 -16.87 -9.36 -1.99
N SER A 18 -16.99 -10.09 -0.89
CA SER A 18 -16.67 -11.53 -0.86
C SER A 18 -17.53 -12.34 -1.83
N CYS A 19 -18.84 -12.04 -1.92
CA CYS A 19 -19.73 -12.68 -2.89
C CYS A 19 -19.32 -12.39 -4.33
N LEU A 20 -18.90 -11.16 -4.65
CA LEU A 20 -18.40 -10.80 -5.97
C LEU A 20 -17.10 -11.54 -6.31
N LEU A 21 -16.15 -11.64 -5.37
CA LEU A 21 -14.92 -12.40 -5.58
C LEU A 21 -15.20 -13.89 -5.83
N MET A 22 -16.17 -14.47 -5.11
CA MET A 22 -16.57 -15.86 -5.31
C MET A 22 -17.17 -16.10 -6.72
N MET A 23 -17.88 -15.11 -7.28
CA MET A 23 -18.42 -15.19 -8.65
C MET A 23 -17.34 -15.11 -9.74
N ILE A 24 -16.14 -14.63 -9.42
CA ILE A 24 -15.01 -14.58 -10.37
C ILE A 24 -14.36 -15.96 -10.54
N MET A 25 -14.46 -16.85 -9.53
CA MET A 25 -13.85 -18.18 -9.57
C MET A 25 -14.34 -19.07 -10.73
N PRO A 26 -15.67 -19.22 -10.96
CA PRO A 26 -16.15 -19.98 -12.10
C PRO A 26 -15.69 -19.38 -13.44
N ILE A 27 -15.62 -18.06 -13.54
CA ILE A 27 -15.21 -17.36 -14.77
C ILE A 27 -13.73 -17.62 -15.10
N LEU A 28 -12.86 -17.65 -14.08
CA LEU A 28 -11.45 -18.01 -14.25
C LEU A 28 -11.28 -19.48 -14.67
N ARG A 29 -12.10 -20.37 -14.11
CA ARG A 29 -12.11 -21.78 -14.48
C ARG A 29 -12.53 -22.01 -15.93
N PHE A 30 -13.54 -21.27 -16.41
CA PHE A 30 -13.91 -21.28 -17.84
C PHE A 30 -12.80 -20.74 -18.75
N LYS A 31 -11.93 -19.86 -18.25
CA LYS A 31 -10.79 -19.30 -18.98
C LYS A 31 -9.52 -20.14 -18.88
N CYS A 32 -9.56 -21.30 -18.20
CA CYS A 32 -8.43 -22.22 -18.03
C CYS A 32 -7.17 -21.53 -17.47
N LYS A 33 -7.34 -20.64 -16.48
CA LYS A 33 -6.25 -19.91 -15.81
C LYS A 33 -6.11 -20.34 -14.36
N GLU A 34 -5.57 -21.52 -14.14
CA GLU A 34 -5.45 -22.18 -12.82
C GLU A 34 -4.58 -21.37 -11.84
N GLU A 35 -3.46 -20.79 -12.28
CA GLU A 35 -2.58 -19.98 -11.41
C GLU A 35 -3.30 -18.76 -10.82
N MET A 36 -4.16 -18.12 -11.61
CA MET A 36 -4.94 -16.98 -11.13
C MET A 36 -6.05 -17.45 -10.19
N GLU A 37 -6.65 -18.62 -10.43
CA GLU A 37 -7.68 -19.19 -9.55
C GLU A 37 -7.12 -19.38 -8.14
N ASP A 38 -5.92 -19.94 -8.01
CA ASP A 38 -5.27 -20.15 -6.71
C ASP A 38 -4.98 -18.83 -5.97
N ILE A 39 -4.51 -17.80 -6.69
CA ILE A 39 -4.28 -16.47 -6.08
C ILE A 39 -5.60 -15.89 -5.57
N PHE A 40 -6.66 -15.94 -6.38
CA PHE A 40 -7.99 -15.48 -5.96
C PHE A 40 -8.55 -16.32 -4.80
N ALA A 41 -8.24 -17.61 -4.71
CA ALA A 41 -8.67 -18.49 -3.61
C ALA A 41 -8.07 -18.03 -2.29
N VAL A 42 -6.76 -17.80 -2.29
CA VAL A 42 -6.05 -17.29 -1.11
C VAL A 42 -6.58 -15.92 -0.69
N VAL A 43 -6.87 -15.03 -1.64
CA VAL A 43 -7.45 -13.71 -1.34
C VAL A 43 -8.84 -13.84 -0.70
N ILE A 44 -9.70 -14.74 -1.20
CA ILE A 44 -11.03 -14.99 -0.60
C ILE A 44 -10.89 -15.55 0.83
N MET A 45 -9.97 -16.50 1.03
CA MET A 45 -9.67 -17.05 2.36
C MET A 45 -9.19 -15.96 3.32
N LEU A 46 -8.27 -15.08 2.89
CA LEU A 46 -7.81 -13.94 3.69
C LEU A 46 -8.95 -12.97 4.03
N THR A 47 -9.87 -12.75 3.10
CA THR A 47 -11.06 -11.89 3.30
C THR A 47 -12.07 -12.51 4.28
N THR A 48 -11.95 -13.81 4.56
CA THR A 48 -12.83 -14.49 5.54
C THR A 48 -12.46 -14.10 6.99
N ALA A 49 -11.20 -13.78 7.28
CA ALA A 49 -10.75 -13.34 8.61
C ALA A 49 -11.48 -12.08 9.13
N PRO A 50 -11.58 -10.96 8.39
CA PRO A 50 -12.37 -9.81 8.82
C PRO A 50 -13.88 -10.10 8.92
N TYR A 51 -14.39 -11.05 8.13
CA TYR A 51 -15.78 -11.49 8.21
C TYR A 51 -16.07 -12.27 9.51
N PHE A 52 -15.16 -13.15 9.95
CA PHE A 52 -15.27 -13.83 11.25
C PHE A 52 -15.23 -12.85 12.43
N LEU A 53 -14.39 -11.82 12.36
CA LEU A 53 -14.36 -10.77 13.39
C LEU A 53 -15.71 -10.06 13.52
N PHE A 54 -16.46 -9.89 12.42
CA PHE A 54 -17.81 -9.31 12.48
C PHE A 54 -18.80 -10.20 13.24
N PHE A 55 -18.67 -11.52 13.16
CA PHE A 55 -19.52 -12.44 13.93
C PHE A 55 -19.24 -12.36 15.44
N CYS A 56 -17.98 -12.15 15.83
CA CYS A 56 -17.58 -11.94 17.22
C CYS A 56 -18.20 -10.67 17.86
N ARG A 57 -18.80 -9.78 17.07
CA ARG A 57 -19.55 -8.62 17.57
C ARG A 57 -20.74 -9.00 18.47
N GLY A 58 -21.33 -10.19 18.28
CA GLY A 58 -22.50 -10.66 19.02
C GLY A 58 -22.24 -11.00 20.50
N PHE A 59 -20.97 -11.15 20.90
CA PHE A 59 -20.62 -11.47 22.29
C PHE A 59 -20.58 -10.22 23.17
N LYS A 60 -21.20 -10.27 24.34
CA LYS A 60 -21.29 -9.12 25.27
C LYS A 60 -19.94 -8.56 25.72
N THR A 61 -18.90 -9.39 25.78
CA THR A 61 -17.54 -9.00 26.23
C THR A 61 -16.62 -8.58 25.09
N VAL A 62 -16.65 -9.29 23.94
CA VAL A 62 -15.74 -9.05 22.79
C VAL A 62 -16.33 -8.06 21.78
N GLY A 63 -17.65 -7.88 21.77
CA GLY A 63 -18.35 -7.03 20.80
C GLY A 63 -17.92 -5.56 20.82
N PRO A 64 -17.82 -4.90 21.99
CA PRO A 64 -17.35 -3.52 22.08
C PRO A 64 -15.91 -3.34 21.54
N PHE A 65 -15.02 -4.31 21.81
CA PHE A 65 -13.64 -4.29 21.35
C PHE A 65 -13.52 -4.35 19.82
N VAL A 66 -14.25 -5.26 19.18
CA VAL A 66 -14.29 -5.39 17.71
C VAL A 66 -14.82 -4.11 17.06
N VAL A 67 -15.88 -3.51 17.62
CA VAL A 67 -16.44 -2.25 17.10
C VAL A 67 -15.44 -1.11 17.21
N MET A 68 -14.65 -1.06 18.28
CA MET A 68 -13.65 0.00 18.46
C MET A 68 -12.52 -0.11 17.44
N ILE A 69 -11.93 -1.29 17.27
CA ILE A 69 -10.92 -1.56 16.21
C ILE A 69 -11.48 -1.21 14.84
N TYR A 70 -12.73 -1.60 14.58
CA TYR A 70 -13.38 -1.31 13.31
C TYR A 70 -13.44 0.18 13.00
N ARG A 71 -13.80 1.01 13.99
CA ARG A 71 -13.85 2.49 13.83
C ARG A 71 -12.47 3.07 13.58
N MET A 72 -11.45 2.52 14.21
CA MET A 72 -10.05 2.96 14.06
C MET A 72 -9.50 2.62 12.66
N ILE A 73 -9.80 1.43 12.15
CA ILE A 73 -9.37 1.01 10.81
C ILE A 73 -10.11 1.82 9.73
N MET A 74 -11.44 1.85 9.76
CA MET A 74 -12.23 2.49 8.71
C MET A 74 -12.13 4.03 8.71
N GLY A 75 -12.04 4.66 9.89
CA GLY A 75 -11.99 6.11 10.00
C GLY A 75 -10.58 6.68 9.82
N ASP A 76 -9.66 6.21 10.66
CA ASP A 76 -8.36 6.85 10.82
C ASP A 76 -7.29 6.20 9.94
N LEU A 77 -7.14 4.87 10.00
CA LEU A 77 -6.10 4.16 9.24
C LEU A 77 -6.27 4.30 7.73
N LEU A 78 -7.49 4.19 7.20
CA LEU A 78 -7.75 4.37 5.77
C LEU A 78 -7.39 5.78 5.30
N ARG A 79 -7.72 6.82 6.07
CA ARG A 79 -7.36 8.20 5.74
C ARG A 79 -5.85 8.38 5.66
N PHE A 80 -5.11 7.82 6.63
CA PHE A 80 -3.65 7.86 6.61
C PHE A 80 -3.07 7.05 5.44
N GLY A 81 -3.62 5.86 5.17
CA GLY A 81 -3.22 5.01 4.06
C GLY A 81 -3.41 5.70 2.71
N THR A 82 -4.54 6.37 2.48
CA THR A 82 -4.78 7.14 1.25
C THR A 82 -3.79 8.29 1.08
N ILE A 83 -3.51 9.06 2.14
CA ILE A 83 -2.53 10.15 2.08
C ILE A 83 -1.13 9.59 1.74
N TYR A 84 -0.74 8.48 2.38
CA TYR A 84 0.52 7.79 2.08
C TYR A 84 0.57 7.31 0.61
N LEU A 85 -0.49 6.71 0.08
CA LEU A 85 -0.55 6.28 -1.32
C LEU A 85 -0.42 7.45 -2.29
N VAL A 86 -1.09 8.58 -2.02
CA VAL A 86 -0.95 9.80 -2.84
C VAL A 86 0.49 10.31 -2.82
N PHE A 87 1.16 10.29 -1.67
CA PHE A 87 2.57 10.66 -1.59
C PHE A 87 3.48 9.70 -2.37
N VAL A 88 3.31 8.38 -2.20
CA VAL A 88 4.10 7.37 -2.93
C VAL A 88 3.92 7.53 -4.43
N MET A 89 2.67 7.69 -4.90
CA MET A 89 2.37 7.90 -6.33
C MET A 89 2.92 9.22 -6.85
N GLY A 90 2.86 10.31 -6.07
CA GLY A 90 3.38 11.61 -6.48
C GLY A 90 4.91 11.63 -6.59
N PHE A 91 5.59 11.05 -5.60
CA PHE A 91 7.06 10.96 -5.62
C PHE A 91 7.56 9.95 -6.66
N SER A 92 6.87 8.82 -6.88
CA SER A 92 7.29 7.82 -7.88
C SER A 92 7.39 8.41 -9.28
N GLN A 93 6.47 9.29 -9.69
CA GLN A 93 6.55 9.99 -10.97
C GLN A 93 7.77 10.91 -11.05
N SER A 94 8.07 11.64 -9.96
CA SER A 94 9.25 12.49 -9.93
C SER A 94 10.55 11.70 -9.98
N TYR A 95 10.62 10.52 -9.38
CA TYR A 95 11.80 9.66 -9.45
C TYR A 95 11.94 8.98 -10.78
N TYR A 96 10.83 8.53 -11.37
CA TYR A 96 10.81 8.00 -12.72
C TYR A 96 11.51 8.97 -13.69
N ILE A 97 11.13 10.25 -13.69
CA ILE A 97 11.76 11.28 -14.54
C ILE A 97 13.26 11.46 -14.27
N ILE A 98 13.71 11.35 -13.02
CA ILE A 98 15.14 11.48 -12.67
C ILE A 98 15.96 10.29 -13.19
N PHE A 99 15.38 9.09 -13.11
CA PHE A 99 16.03 7.86 -13.57
C PHE A 99 16.01 7.69 -15.09
N LEU A 100 15.26 8.50 -15.85
CA LEU A 100 15.43 8.57 -17.30
C LEU A 100 16.80 9.14 -17.71
N SER A 101 17.41 9.97 -16.86
CA SER A 101 18.75 10.56 -17.08
C SER A 101 19.86 9.73 -16.44
N PHE A 102 19.63 8.44 -16.22
CA PHE A 102 20.63 7.53 -15.67
C PHE A 102 21.63 7.13 -16.76
N ASP A 103 22.92 7.39 -16.50
CA ASP A 103 24.01 7.08 -17.41
C ASP A 103 24.88 5.96 -16.81
N ASN A 104 25.11 4.90 -17.57
CA ASN A 104 25.92 3.76 -17.14
C ASN A 104 27.31 3.81 -17.79
N PRO A 105 28.40 3.97 -17.02
CA PRO A 105 29.76 4.13 -17.56
C PRO A 105 30.33 2.87 -18.24
N LEU A 106 29.59 1.77 -18.27
CA LEU A 106 29.95 0.52 -18.95
C LEU A 106 29.29 0.37 -20.33
N THR A 107 28.38 1.28 -20.70
CA THR A 107 27.68 1.27 -21.99
C THR A 107 28.39 2.23 -22.97
N PRO A 108 28.65 1.82 -24.23
CA PRO A 108 29.16 2.73 -25.26
C PRO A 108 28.22 3.91 -25.54
N ASP A 109 28.79 5.11 -25.78
CA ASP A 109 28.04 6.33 -26.11
C ASP A 109 27.04 6.09 -27.25
N GLY A 110 25.73 6.25 -26.96
CA GLY A 110 24.64 6.15 -27.94
C GLY A 110 23.83 4.85 -27.93
N ILE A 111 24.09 3.94 -26.98
CA ILE A 111 23.25 2.76 -26.70
C ILE A 111 22.28 3.09 -25.55
N ASP A 112 21.04 2.61 -25.64
CA ASP A 112 20.00 2.88 -24.65
C ASP A 112 20.31 2.22 -23.28
N ASP A 113 20.52 3.06 -22.26
CA ASP A 113 20.81 2.64 -20.88
C ASP A 113 19.58 2.13 -20.12
N SER A 114 18.40 2.11 -20.75
CA SER A 114 17.14 1.63 -20.17
C SER A 114 17.21 0.21 -19.59
N ILE A 115 18.08 -0.65 -20.12
CA ILE A 115 18.27 -2.03 -19.63
C ILE A 115 19.05 -2.09 -18.32
N SER A 116 19.96 -1.13 -18.09
CA SER A 116 20.78 -1.04 -16.87
C SER A 116 20.16 -0.18 -15.77
N ASN A 117 19.09 0.54 -16.11
CA ASN A 117 18.37 1.44 -15.21
C ASN A 117 17.68 0.64 -14.09
N PRO A 118 17.92 0.98 -12.80
CA PRO A 118 17.20 0.38 -11.67
C PRO A 118 15.70 0.67 -11.64
N ILE A 119 15.24 1.73 -12.32
CA ILE A 119 13.83 2.15 -12.38
C ILE A 119 13.40 2.44 -13.83
N PRO A 120 13.23 1.41 -14.68
CA PRO A 120 12.90 1.57 -16.09
C PRO A 120 11.42 1.91 -16.33
N ASN A 121 10.52 1.46 -15.44
CA ASN A 121 9.08 1.58 -15.60
C ASN A 121 8.44 2.36 -14.44
N SER A 122 7.31 3.03 -14.71
CA SER A 122 6.58 3.78 -13.67
C SER A 122 6.03 2.90 -12.54
N ILE A 123 5.72 1.63 -12.83
CA ILE A 123 5.29 0.65 -11.82
C ILE A 123 6.46 0.25 -10.92
N GLU A 124 7.64 0.03 -11.52
CA GLU A 124 8.87 -0.23 -10.77
C GLU A 124 9.27 0.99 -9.94
N ALA A 125 9.01 2.21 -10.41
CA ALA A 125 9.20 3.43 -9.63
C ALA A 125 8.31 3.46 -8.37
N VAL A 126 7.05 3.01 -8.47
CA VAL A 126 6.15 2.91 -7.30
C VAL A 126 6.66 1.87 -6.32
N MET A 127 7.10 0.71 -6.80
CA MET A 127 7.63 -0.37 -5.96
C MET A 127 8.95 0.04 -5.30
N ALA A 128 9.87 0.64 -6.06
CA ALA A 128 11.12 1.19 -5.56
C ALA A 128 10.85 2.24 -4.49
N MET A 129 9.91 3.17 -4.72
CA MET A 129 9.50 4.17 -3.73
C MET A 129 8.91 3.55 -2.46
N PHE A 130 8.14 2.48 -2.60
CA PHE A 130 7.62 1.74 -1.46
C PHE A 130 8.74 1.06 -0.65
N PHE A 131 9.70 0.40 -1.30
CA PHE A 131 10.84 -0.19 -0.58
C PHE A 131 11.77 0.86 0.03
N MET A 132 11.93 1.99 -0.65
CA MET A 132 12.63 3.16 -0.12
C MET A 132 11.91 3.77 1.09
N SER A 133 10.60 3.61 1.26
CA SER A 133 9.93 4.06 2.48
C SER A 133 10.14 3.07 3.65
N LEU A 134 10.27 1.77 3.34
CA LEU A 134 10.49 0.66 4.29
C LEU A 134 11.94 0.48 4.76
N THR A 135 12.78 1.49 4.54
CA THR A 135 14.18 1.53 4.92
C THR A 135 15.17 0.64 4.15
N ASN A 136 14.74 0.07 3.02
CA ASN A 136 15.61 -0.76 2.18
C ASN A 136 16.29 0.09 1.09
N PHE A 137 17.32 0.84 1.48
CA PHE A 137 17.84 1.98 0.72
C PHE A 137 19.13 1.74 -0.09
N GLY A 138 19.85 0.65 0.19
CA GLY A 138 21.25 0.49 -0.21
C GLY A 138 21.47 0.58 -1.72
N ASP A 139 20.61 -0.09 -2.48
CA ASP A 139 20.83 -0.28 -3.92
C ASP A 139 20.42 0.94 -4.75
N TYR A 140 19.40 1.70 -4.31
CA TYR A 140 18.91 2.88 -5.03
C TYR A 140 19.74 4.13 -4.76
N TYR A 141 20.40 4.23 -3.60
CA TYR A 141 21.13 5.44 -3.23
C TYR A 141 22.40 5.65 -4.08
N GLY A 142 23.12 4.57 -4.38
CA GLY A 142 24.30 4.62 -5.26
C GLY A 142 23.94 4.90 -6.73
N ALA A 143 22.71 4.62 -7.13
CA ALA A 143 22.23 4.90 -8.48
C ALA A 143 21.97 6.40 -8.73
N PHE A 144 21.70 7.19 -7.68
CA PHE A 144 21.52 8.64 -7.81
C PHE A 144 22.78 9.38 -8.23
N ASP A 145 23.96 8.87 -7.86
CA ASP A 145 25.24 9.46 -8.23
C ASP A 145 25.57 9.29 -9.72
N ARG A 146 24.80 8.45 -10.43
CA ARG A 146 24.91 8.21 -11.87
C ARG A 146 23.85 8.93 -12.69
N THR A 147 23.11 9.85 -12.08
CA THR A 147 22.11 10.68 -12.78
C THR A 147 22.61 12.11 -12.90
N GLU A 148 22.32 12.78 -14.01
CA GLU A 148 22.71 14.19 -14.24
C GLU A 148 22.19 15.13 -13.14
N HIS A 149 21.06 14.77 -12.51
CA HIS A 149 20.37 15.58 -11.48
C HIS A 149 20.63 15.08 -10.05
N GLN A 150 21.86 14.72 -9.72
CA GLN A 150 22.24 14.17 -8.40
C GLN A 150 21.80 15.05 -7.22
N SER A 151 21.98 16.37 -7.30
CA SER A 151 21.62 17.29 -6.21
C SER A 151 20.11 17.36 -6.00
N GLU A 152 19.33 17.40 -7.08
CA GLU A 152 17.87 17.41 -7.03
C GLU A 152 17.29 16.09 -6.51
N ALA A 153 17.88 14.96 -6.92
CA ALA A 153 17.51 13.64 -6.44
C ALA A 153 17.70 13.51 -4.92
N LYS A 154 18.88 13.94 -4.41
CA LYS A 154 19.19 13.92 -2.97
C LYS A 154 18.28 14.86 -2.16
N VAL A 155 17.94 16.03 -2.69
CA VAL A 155 17.00 16.98 -2.05
C VAL A 155 15.58 16.41 -2.01
N LYS A 156 15.09 15.84 -3.13
CA LYS A 156 13.78 15.18 -3.18
C LYS A 156 13.71 13.99 -2.23
N LYS A 157 14.79 13.23 -2.07
CA LYS A 157 14.89 12.15 -1.07
C LYS A 157 14.84 12.66 0.36
N SER A 158 15.52 13.75 0.68
CA SER A 158 15.45 14.35 2.01
C SER A 158 14.02 14.79 2.36
N LYS A 159 13.31 15.41 1.40
CA LYS A 159 11.89 15.77 1.54
C LYS A 159 10.99 14.55 1.74
N GLU A 160 11.18 13.51 0.95
CA GLU A 160 10.44 12.26 1.06
C GLU A 160 10.68 11.57 2.41
N LYS A 161 11.94 11.46 2.86
CA LYS A 161 12.29 10.88 4.16
C LYS A 161 11.62 11.65 5.30
N THR A 162 11.58 12.99 5.20
CA THR A 162 10.88 13.85 6.15
C THR A 162 9.38 13.54 6.16
N SER A 163 8.73 13.46 4.99
CA SER A 163 7.30 13.10 4.87
C SER A 163 7.00 11.71 5.43
N THR A 164 7.82 10.70 5.12
CA THR A 164 7.66 9.34 5.64
C THR A 164 7.83 9.29 7.15
N ILE A 165 8.85 9.97 7.71
CA ILE A 165 9.04 10.06 9.17
C ILE A 165 7.84 10.71 9.85
N VAL A 166 7.30 11.79 9.27
CA VAL A 166 6.10 12.47 9.80
C VAL A 166 4.91 11.52 9.77
N ILE A 167 4.66 10.81 8.67
CA ILE A 167 3.56 9.85 8.55
C ILE A 167 3.75 8.69 9.55
N THR A 168 4.94 8.09 9.63
CA THR A 168 5.22 7.00 10.57
C THR A 168 5.11 7.46 12.02
N SER A 169 5.51 8.70 12.34
CA SER A 169 5.36 9.29 13.68
C SER A 169 3.88 9.48 14.04
N ILE A 170 3.07 10.01 13.12
CA ILE A 170 1.62 10.16 13.30
C ILE A 170 0.94 8.80 13.51
N VAL A 171 1.28 7.81 12.68
CA VAL A 171 0.73 6.45 12.79
C VAL A 171 1.13 5.80 14.12
N ARG A 172 2.40 5.97 14.53
CA ARG A 172 2.88 5.46 15.83
C ARG A 172 2.13 6.12 16.98
N HIS A 173 1.95 7.44 16.95
CA HIS A 173 1.21 8.18 17.99
C HIS A 173 -0.27 7.76 18.04
N PHE A 174 -0.89 7.51 16.88
CA PHE A 174 -2.24 6.98 16.77
C PHE A 174 -2.36 5.57 17.40
N PHE A 175 -1.46 4.65 17.05
CA PHE A 175 -1.44 3.29 17.62
C PHE A 175 -1.19 3.28 19.13
N ILE A 176 -0.33 4.16 19.64
CA ILE A 176 -0.08 4.29 21.09
C ILE A 176 -1.33 4.81 21.80
N SER A 177 -1.99 5.82 21.24
CA SER A 177 -3.26 6.34 21.78
C SER A 177 -4.36 5.27 21.76
N LEU A 178 -4.38 4.44 20.71
CA LEU A 178 -5.22 3.25 20.58
C LEU A 178 -5.03 2.27 21.74
N LEU A 179 -3.77 1.88 21.97
CA LEU A 179 -3.42 0.88 22.95
C LEU A 179 -3.80 1.35 24.36
N ASN A 180 -3.58 2.64 24.63
CA ASN A 180 -3.95 3.26 25.89
C ASN A 180 -5.48 3.26 26.11
N ILE A 181 -6.27 3.52 25.06
CA ILE A 181 -7.74 3.47 25.16
C ILE A 181 -8.21 2.02 25.35
N ILE A 182 -7.64 1.06 24.62
CA ILE A 182 -7.94 -0.37 24.76
C ILE A 182 -7.64 -0.84 26.19
N SER A 183 -6.49 -0.47 26.74
CA SER A 183 -6.07 -0.83 28.10
C SER A 183 -6.90 -0.17 29.21
N LEU A 184 -7.73 0.84 28.88
CA LEU A 184 -8.60 1.52 29.84
C LEU A 184 -10.00 0.89 29.89
N TYR A 185 -10.35 0.12 28.87
CA TYR A 185 -11.64 -0.57 28.74
C TYR A 185 -11.58 -2.04 29.19
N PHE A 186 -10.40 -2.54 29.54
CA PHE A 186 -10.13 -3.89 30.01
C PHE A 186 -9.40 -3.85 31.35
#